data_AF-A0A953S5L0-F1
#
_entry.id   AF-A0A953S5L0-F1
#
_cell.length_a   1.000
_cell.length_b   1.000
_cell.length_c   1.000
_cell.angle_alpha   90.00
_cell.angle_beta   90.00
_cell.angle_gamma   90.00
#
_symmetry.space_group_name_H-M   'P 1'
#
loop_
_entity.id
_entity.type
_entity.pdbx_description
1 polymer ?
#
loop_
_entity_poly.entity_id
_entity_poly.type
_entity_poly.pdbx_seq_one_letter_code
_entity_poly.pdbx_strand_id
1 'polypeptide(L)'
;MGMLLWRDDFSTLSLEEVLRYQLENRAWSKELRFRSNILVNKRLANEITQDDYLANRKLTRQEAEECQRRAAILDSQISRSTVRPLLHAS
;
A
#
# COMPACT_ATOMS: atom_id res chain seq x y z
N MET A 1 10.96 9.07 -5.66
CA MET A 1 9.81 9.70 -4.97
C MET A 1 9.92 9.36 -3.50
N GLY A 2 10.02 10.37 -2.63
CA GLY A 2 10.16 10.18 -1.19
C GLY A 2 8.92 9.51 -0.62
N MET A 3 9.11 8.43 0.12
CA MET A 3 8.07 7.82 0.93
C MET A 3 7.66 8.87 1.98
N LEU A 4 6.56 9.59 1.74
CA LEU A 4 5.95 10.47 2.74
C LEU A 4 5.82 9.69 4.05
N LEU A 5 6.18 10.33 5.17
CA LEU A 5 6.04 9.76 6.50
C LEU A 5 4.59 9.26 6.65
N TRP A 6 4.43 7.94 6.71
CA TRP A 6 3.12 7.33 6.87
C TRP A 6 2.54 7.74 8.24
N ARG A 7 1.27 8.14 8.24
CA ARG A 7 0.51 8.37 9.48
C ARG A 7 -0.31 7.13 9.76
N ASP A 8 -0.30 6.66 11.00
CA ASP A 8 -1.18 5.57 11.44
C ASP A 8 -2.55 6.07 11.93
N ASP A 9 -2.68 7.38 12.19
CA ASP A 9 -3.94 8.03 12.55
C ASP A 9 -4.41 9.01 11.48
N PHE A 10 -5.64 8.79 11.01
CA PHE A 10 -6.34 9.57 9.99
C PHE A 10 -7.62 10.21 10.54
N SER A 11 -7.90 10.08 11.84
CA SER A 11 -9.14 10.55 12.46
C SER A 11 -9.36 12.06 12.33
N THR A 12 -8.27 12.83 12.19
CA THR A 12 -8.29 14.29 12.04
C THR A 12 -8.24 14.75 10.58
N LEU A 13 -8.14 13.83 9.61
CA LEU A 13 -8.02 14.15 8.19
C LEU A 13 -9.39 14.19 7.51
N SER A 14 -9.51 15.05 6.52
CA SER A 14 -10.70 15.10 5.65
C SER A 14 -10.81 13.84 4.80
N LEU A 15 -12.03 13.54 4.33
CA LEU A 15 -12.26 12.41 3.41
C LEU A 15 -11.42 12.54 2.14
N GLU A 16 -11.27 13.75 1.59
CA GLU A 16 -10.44 14.00 0.41
C GLU A 16 -8.97 13.64 0.65
N GLU A 17 -8.41 14.02 1.80
CA GLU A 17 -7.04 13.67 2.16
C GLU A 17 -6.87 12.16 2.32
N VAL A 18 -7.81 11.48 2.98
CA VAL A 18 -7.80 10.01 3.13
C VAL A 18 -7.87 9.32 1.76
N LEU A 19 -8.68 9.84 0.83
CA LEU A 19 -8.77 9.34 -0.55
C LEU A 19 -7.46 9.53 -1.33
N ARG A 20 -6.74 10.64 -1.12
CA ARG A 20 -5.41 10.84 -1.70
C ARG A 20 -4.42 9.78 -1.19
N TYR A 21 -4.38 9.52 0.11
CA TYR A 21 -3.54 8.45 0.67
C TYR A 21 -3.92 7.07 0.12
N GLN A 22 -5.22 6.82 -0.11
CA GLN A 22 -5.68 5.58 -0.72
C GLN A 22 -5.24 5.44 -2.18
N LEU A 23 -5.23 6.54 -2.94
CA LEU A 23 -4.70 6.55 -4.31
C LEU A 23 -3.19 6.28 -4.33
N GLU A 24 -2.43 6.89 -3.43
CA GLU A 24 -0.99 6.66 -3.27
C GLU A 24 -0.69 5.21 -2.88
N ASN A 25 -1.42 4.65 -1.92
CA ASN A 25 -1.24 3.25 -1.51
C ASN A 25 -1.58 2.28 -2.66
N ARG A 26 -2.59 2.59 -3.49
CA ARG A 26 -2.90 1.82 -4.71
C ARG A 26 -1.80 1.94 -5.76
N ALA A 27 -1.19 3.10 -5.93
CA ALA A 27 -0.05 3.29 -6.83
C ALA A 27 1.15 2.47 -6.34
N TRP A 28 1.43 2.48 -5.03
CA TRP A 28 2.49 1.66 -4.45
C TRP A 28 2.21 0.16 -4.61
N SER A 29 0.97 -0.29 -4.41
CA SER A 29 0.56 -1.69 -4.66
C SER A 29 0.81 -2.14 -6.10
N LYS A 30 0.61 -1.25 -7.09
CA LYS A 30 0.94 -1.54 -8.49
C LYS A 30 2.45 -1.65 -8.69
N GLU A 31 3.22 -0.74 -8.11
CA GLU A 31 4.68 -0.75 -8.17
C GLU A 31 5.28 -2.02 -7.53
N LEU A 32 4.76 -2.47 -6.39
CA LEU A 32 5.21 -3.72 -5.76
C LEU A 32 4.98 -4.95 -6.65
N ARG A 33 3.83 -5.02 -7.33
CA ARG A 33 3.56 -6.09 -8.30
C ARG A 33 4.52 -6.04 -9.49
N PHE A 34 4.78 -4.84 -10.00
CA PHE A 34 5.74 -4.63 -11.08
C PHE A 34 7.16 -5.07 -10.67
N ARG A 35 7.64 -4.62 -9.49
CA ARG A 35 8.94 -5.03 -8.92
C ARG A 35 9.03 -6.54 -8.72
N SER A 36 7.97 -7.18 -8.23
CA SER A 36 7.91 -8.62 -8.07
C SER A 36 8.08 -9.36 -9.41
N ASN A 37 7.42 -8.87 -10.48
CA ASN A 37 7.55 -9.45 -11.82
C ASN A 37 8.97 -9.26 -12.37
N ILE A 38 9.57 -8.08 -12.20
CA ILE A 38 10.98 -7.84 -12.59
C ILE A 38 11.90 -8.81 -11.86
N LEU A 39 11.72 -8.99 -10.54
CA LEU A 39 12.58 -9.86 -9.75
C LEU A 39 12.54 -11.32 -10.23
N VAL A 40 11.34 -11.83 -10.56
CA VAL A 40 11.17 -13.17 -11.13
C VAL A 40 11.83 -13.25 -12.51
N ASN A 41 11.62 -12.26 -13.37
CA ASN A 41 12.22 -12.24 -14.71
C ASN A 41 13.75 -12.22 -14.66
N LYS A 42 14.34 -11.40 -13.76
CA LYS A 42 15.79 -11.38 -13.53
C LYS A 42 16.32 -12.73 -13.05
N ARG A 43 15.57 -13.42 -12.18
CA ARG A 43 15.95 -14.77 -11.73
C ARG A 43 15.91 -15.78 -12.87
N LEU A 44 14.86 -15.74 -13.71
CA LEU A 44 14.72 -16.61 -14.88
C LEU A 44 15.81 -16.35 -15.94
N ALA A 45 16.23 -15.09 -16.08
CA ALA A 45 17.33 -14.69 -16.96
C ALA A 45 18.72 -15.00 -16.37
N ASN A 46 18.81 -15.59 -15.17
CA ASN A 46 20.06 -15.83 -14.43
C ASN A 46 20.90 -14.57 -14.16
N GLU A 47 20.28 -13.39 -14.16
CA GLU A 47 20.96 -12.11 -13.87
C GLU A 47 21.23 -11.91 -12.37
N ILE A 48 20.53 -12.66 -11.51
CA ILE A 48 20.65 -12.62 -10.06
C ILE A 48 20.80 -14.03 -9.49
N THR A 49 21.49 -14.14 -8.36
CA THR A 49 21.65 -15.42 -7.67
C THR A 49 20.35 -15.85 -6.99
N GLN A 50 20.30 -17.10 -6.51
CA GLN A 50 19.17 -17.60 -5.71
C GLN A 50 19.05 -16.81 -4.41
N ASP A 51 20.18 -16.50 -3.77
CA ASP A 51 20.20 -15.79 -2.49
C ASP A 51 19.73 -14.34 -2.66
N ASP A 52 20.17 -13.66 -3.73
CA ASP A 52 19.67 -12.33 -4.09
C ASP A 52 18.15 -12.35 -4.30
N TYR A 53 17.65 -13.36 -5.02
CA TYR A 53 16.22 -13.53 -5.25
C TYR A 53 15.45 -13.72 -3.94
N LEU A 54 15.92 -14.59 -3.05
CA LEU A 54 15.26 -14.86 -1.76
C LEU A 54 15.28 -13.64 -0.84
N ALA A 55 16.41 -12.93 -0.76
CA ALA A 55 16.53 -11.70 0.03
C ALA A 55 15.56 -10.62 -0.48
N ASN A 56 15.53 -10.37 -1.79
CA ASN A 56 14.62 -9.39 -2.38
C ASN A 56 13.15 -9.81 -2.24
N ARG A 57 12.83 -11.09 -2.44
CA ARG A 57 11.47 -11.62 -2.27
C ARG A 57 10.97 -11.44 -0.85
N LYS A 58 11.83 -11.61 0.16
CA LYS A 58 11.50 -11.34 1.56
C LYS A 58 11.15 -9.86 1.78
N LEU A 59 11.94 -8.95 1.23
CA LEU A 59 11.69 -7.51 1.33
C LEU A 59 10.38 -7.11 0.63
N THR A 60 10.17 -7.55 -0.61
CA THR A 60 8.93 -7.26 -1.35
C THR A 60 7.70 -7.81 -0.64
N ARG A 61 7.82 -8.96 0.04
CA ARG A 61 6.75 -9.51 0.87
C ARG A 61 6.43 -8.59 2.06
N GLN A 62 7.45 -8.12 2.79
CA GLN A 62 7.25 -7.19 3.91
C GLN A 62 6.61 -5.88 3.45
N GLU A 63 7.05 -5.34 2.31
CA GLU A 63 6.43 -4.15 1.71
C GLU A 63 4.97 -4.40 1.31
N ALA A 64 4.64 -5.59 0.79
CA ALA A 64 3.28 -5.97 0.43
C ALA A 64 2.37 -6.12 1.66
N GLU A 65 2.85 -6.74 2.73
CA GLU A 65 2.14 -6.86 4.02
C GLU A 65 1.86 -5.46 4.60
N GLU A 66 2.83 -4.55 4.53
CA GLU A 66 2.65 -3.16 4.94
C GLU A 66 1.62 -2.43 4.06
N CYS A 67 1.70 -2.57 2.74
CA CYS A 67 0.74 -1.98 1.81
C CYS A 67 -0.70 -2.45 2.08
N GLN A 68 -0.87 -3.74 2.42
CA GLN A 68 -2.17 -4.30 2.82
C GLN A 68 -2.65 -3.73 4.16
N ARG A 69 -1.77 -3.63 5.17
CA ARG A 69 -2.10 -3.02 6.47
C ARG A 69 -2.60 -1.58 6.28
N ARG A 70 -1.90 -0.80 5.45
CA ARG A 70 -2.28 0.58 5.12
C ARG A 70 -3.64 0.66 4.44
N ALA A 71 -3.90 -0.22 3.47
CA ALA A 71 -5.19 -0.28 2.78
C ALA A 71 -6.34 -0.51 3.77
N ALA A 72 -6.19 -1.45 4.70
CA ALA A 72 -7.21 -1.76 5.70
C ALA A 72 -7.51 -0.56 6.62
N ILE A 73 -6.49 0.20 7.02
CA ILE A 73 -6.66 1.42 7.82
C ILE A 73 -7.44 2.48 7.03
N LEU A 74 -7.05 2.74 5.78
CA LEU A 74 -7.68 3.75 4.93
C LEU A 74 -9.13 3.38 4.61
N ASP A 75 -9.41 2.12 4.27
CA ASP A 75 -10.76 1.64 3.98
C ASP A 75 -11.67 1.78 5.21
N SER A 76 -11.16 1.44 6.41
CA SER A 76 -11.90 1.63 7.66
C SER A 76 -12.27 3.09 7.94
N GLN A 77 -11.38 4.02 7.59
CA GLN A 77 -11.61 5.46 7.78
C GLN A 77 -12.59 6.01 6.75
N ILE A 78 -12.48 5.58 5.49
CA ILE A 78 -13.43 5.93 4.42
C ILE A 78 -14.83 5.45 4.82
N SER A 79 -14.99 4.20 5.25
CA SER A 79 -16.29 3.67 5.68
C SER A 79 -16.88 4.44 6.87
N ARG A 80 -16.07 4.83 7.85
CA ARG A 80 -16.54 5.67 8.98
C ARG A 80 -17.04 7.03 8.51
N SER A 81 -16.30 7.67 7.61
CA SER A 81 -16.61 9.00 7.09
C SER A 81 -17.81 9.02 6.13
N THR A 82 -18.13 7.91 5.47
CA THR A 82 -19.30 7.81 4.58
C THR A 82 -20.58 7.36 5.28
N VAL A 83 -20.49 6.66 6.42
CA VAL A 83 -21.67 6.24 7.22
C VAL A 83 -22.14 7.35 8.16
N ARG A 84 -21.23 8.15 8.74
CA ARG A 84 -21.56 9.24 9.67
C ARG A 84 -22.54 10.31 9.13
N PRO A 85 -22.48 10.72 7.85
CA PRO A 85 -23.42 11.69 7.28
C PRO A 85 -24.86 11.18 7.19
N LEU A 86 -25.07 9.87 7.13
CA LEU A 86 -26.41 9.28 6.94
C LEU A 86 -27.23 9.22 8.24
N LEU A 87 -26.59 9.31 9.41
CA LEU A 87 -27.26 9.25 10.72
C LEU A 87 -27.75 10.62 11.23
N HIS A 88 -27.30 11.72 10.62
CA HIS A 88 -27.70 13.08 11.00
C HIS A 88 -28.77 13.69 10.06
N ALA A 89 -29.27 12.93 9.09
CA ALA A 89 -30.27 13.37 8.11
C ALA A 89 -31.68 12.81 8.39
N SER A 90 -32.00 12.48 9.64
CA SER A 90 -33.33 11.99 10.07
C SER A 90 -33.97 12.94 11.08
#